data_AF-A0A0C4DL02-F1
#
_entry.id   AF-A0A0C4DL02-F1
#
_cell.length_a   1.000
_cell.length_b   1.000
_cell.length_c   1.000
_cell.angle_alpha   90.00
_cell.angle_beta   90.00
_cell.angle_gamma   90.00
#
_symmetry.space_group_name_H-M   'P 1'
#
loop_
_entity.id
_entity.type
_entity.pdbx_description
1 polymer ?
#
loop_
_entity_poly.entity_id
_entity_poly.type
_entity_poly.pdbx_seq_one_letter_code
_entity_poly.pdbx_strand_id
1 'polypeptide(L)'
;MAQLGAKGHKALAANVSARRCSIAFGRGSSIAHAPVGARLSSTDNGKPSFKGQMMQGITQRMAKEKADRERMERERQTSAPARNAATSFVILFAAAVAYYMGTKLPRDPDPASTVPLSGAPQLRQVAAVEILDDAQMRCINQAGMTTRQWKEAPTLFFKFAGTPAAVKEQVALVQTIAKGAGSTSFDFAKNADEQAELWSARKEALWSTAAVKQDGDHIWTSDVAVPISRLPDIIEETKRDMKESGLFGTIVGHVGDGNFHTILVYNDQQRKAAVDFEHRMVKRAIEMEGTVTGEHGVGLVKRDYLPHELGDPAVDLMRKMKLAFDPLCLLNCDKIIRMQKPKAGEVGEW
;
A
#
# COMPACT_ATOMS: atom_id res chain seq x y z
N MET A 1 33.13 30.02 -43.63
CA MET A 1 33.06 31.48 -43.40
C MET A 1 32.23 31.68 -42.14
N ALA A 2 32.81 31.85 -40.93
CA ALA A 2 33.54 33.04 -40.42
C ALA A 2 32.60 34.26 -40.27
N GLN A 3 32.62 35.13 -39.24
CA GLN A 3 33.26 35.27 -37.90
C GLN A 3 32.46 36.39 -37.16
N LEU A 4 32.53 36.74 -35.85
CA LEU A 4 33.23 36.32 -34.62
C LEU A 4 32.40 36.86 -33.40
N GLY A 5 32.68 36.52 -32.13
CA GLY A 5 31.94 37.15 -31.01
C GLY A 5 32.20 36.69 -29.55
N ALA A 6 33.45 36.50 -29.11
CA ALA A 6 33.75 36.06 -27.75
C ALA A 6 34.01 37.21 -26.74
N LYS A 7 33.48 37.06 -25.50
CA LYS A 7 33.82 37.68 -24.19
C LYS A 7 32.75 37.17 -23.20
N GLY A 8 32.99 36.44 -22.10
CA GLY A 8 34.20 36.11 -21.36
C GLY A 8 34.36 37.01 -20.13
N HIS A 9 34.08 36.52 -18.91
CA HIS A 9 34.69 36.97 -17.64
C HIS A 9 34.38 36.09 -16.40
N LYS A 10 35.45 35.47 -15.86
CA LYS A 10 35.80 35.19 -14.45
C LYS A 10 34.81 34.51 -13.49
N ALA A 11 35.19 33.29 -13.07
CA ALA A 11 34.76 32.68 -11.82
C ALA A 11 35.39 33.38 -10.59
N LEU A 12 34.66 33.45 -9.48
CA LEU A 12 35.14 34.00 -8.20
C LEU A 12 35.54 32.86 -7.26
N ALA A 13 36.85 32.69 -7.02
CA ALA A 13 37.35 31.76 -6.00
C ALA A 13 37.45 32.47 -4.65
N ALA A 14 36.82 31.91 -3.61
CA ALA A 14 36.85 32.47 -2.27
C ALA A 14 38.13 32.09 -1.51
N ASN A 15 38.91 33.10 -1.11
CA ASN A 15 40.06 32.94 -0.22
C ASN A 15 39.62 32.59 1.22
N VAL A 16 40.22 31.56 1.81
CA VAL A 16 40.27 31.41 3.28
C VAL A 16 41.73 31.24 3.71
N SER A 17 42.19 32.15 4.57
CA SER A 17 43.59 32.27 4.97
C SER A 17 44.02 31.14 5.93
N ALA A 18 45.08 30.41 5.56
CA ALA A 18 45.76 29.50 6.47
C ALA A 18 46.75 30.27 7.37
N ARG A 19 46.48 30.35 8.67
CA ARG A 19 47.48 30.79 9.67
C ARG A 19 48.23 29.60 10.23
N ARG A 20 49.55 29.55 10.00
CA ARG A 20 50.45 28.62 10.69
C ARG A 20 50.59 29.03 12.16
N CYS A 21 50.55 28.05 13.06
CA CYS A 21 51.14 28.16 14.39
C CYS A 21 52.06 26.95 14.60
N SER A 22 53.32 27.23 14.91
CA SER A 22 54.38 26.23 15.06
C SER A 22 54.63 25.91 16.53
N ILE A 23 54.71 24.63 16.90
CA ILE A 23 55.17 24.18 18.22
C ILE A 23 56.28 23.13 18.01
N ALA A 24 57.36 23.26 18.77
CA ALA A 24 58.61 22.53 18.56
C ALA A 24 58.59 21.10 19.14
N PHE A 25 59.38 20.21 18.53
CA PHE A 25 59.65 18.87 19.06
C PHE A 25 60.76 18.91 20.11
N GLY A 26 60.41 18.65 21.38
CA GLY A 26 61.36 18.32 22.45
C GLY A 26 61.53 16.81 22.61
N ARG A 27 62.77 16.33 22.72
CA ARG A 27 63.06 14.90 22.94
C ARG A 27 63.01 14.54 24.44
N GLY A 28 62.28 13.47 24.74
CA GLY A 28 62.67 12.44 25.72
C GLY A 28 62.52 12.75 27.22
N SER A 29 61.65 12.00 27.88
CA SER A 29 61.82 11.47 29.25
C SER A 29 60.80 10.37 29.52
N SER A 30 61.26 9.22 30.04
CA SER A 30 60.42 8.08 30.42
C SER A 30 59.83 8.29 31.82
N ILE A 31 58.51 8.21 31.97
CA ILE A 31 57.84 8.09 33.28
C ILE A 31 56.70 7.06 33.17
N ALA A 32 56.56 6.23 34.20
CA ALA A 32 55.81 4.99 34.23
C ALA A 32 54.29 5.10 34.02
N HIS A 33 53.68 3.99 33.58
CA HIS A 33 52.23 3.81 33.55
C HIS A 33 51.61 3.86 34.95
N ALA A 34 50.69 4.80 35.15
CA ALA A 34 49.66 4.74 36.19
C ALA A 34 48.29 4.47 35.52
N PRO A 35 47.37 3.73 36.16
CA PRO A 35 46.09 3.38 35.55
C PRO A 35 45.22 4.63 35.31
N VAL A 36 44.63 4.72 34.12
CA VAL A 36 43.75 5.82 33.69
C VAL A 36 42.37 5.66 34.34
N GLY A 37 42.30 5.91 35.64
CA GLY A 37 41.06 5.81 36.45
C GLY A 37 40.75 7.03 37.31
N ALA A 38 41.66 8.01 37.41
CA ALA A 38 41.51 9.13 38.35
C ALA A 38 42.05 10.46 37.81
N ARG A 39 41.32 11.06 36.86
CA ARG A 39 41.31 12.52 36.58
C ARG A 39 40.17 12.84 35.59
N LEU A 40 39.42 13.90 35.90
CA LEU A 40 38.26 14.51 35.17
C LEU A 40 36.89 14.47 35.89
N SER A 41 36.88 14.66 37.22
CA SER A 41 35.69 15.15 37.93
C SER A 41 35.69 16.69 38.00
N SER A 42 35.59 17.36 36.85
CA SER A 42 35.29 18.80 36.82
C SER A 42 33.79 19.00 37.05
N THR A 43 33.40 19.15 38.31
CA THR A 43 32.02 19.50 38.70
C THR A 43 31.80 21.00 38.50
N ASP A 44 30.80 21.36 37.70
CA ASP A 44 30.25 22.71 37.69
C ASP A 44 28.93 22.68 38.49
N ASN A 45 28.84 23.51 39.53
CA ASN A 45 27.69 23.62 40.45
C ASN A 45 27.01 22.29 40.84
N GLY A 46 27.81 21.31 41.27
CA GLY A 46 27.32 20.05 41.83
C GLY A 46 26.61 19.10 40.86
N LYS A 47 26.56 19.41 39.55
CA LYS A 47 25.99 18.53 38.52
C LYS A 47 27.12 17.95 37.66
N PRO A 48 27.04 16.67 37.24
CA PRO A 48 28.05 16.08 36.37
C PRO A 48 28.06 16.81 35.02
N SER A 49 29.24 17.23 34.53
CA SER A 49 29.34 18.00 33.29
C SER A 49 28.80 17.21 32.09
N PHE A 50 28.30 17.90 31.07
CA PHE A 50 27.73 17.28 29.86
C PHE A 50 28.68 16.25 29.22
N LYS A 51 29.99 16.55 29.20
CA LYS A 51 31.03 15.62 28.71
C LYS A 51 31.17 14.38 29.62
N GLY A 52 31.04 14.54 30.93
CA GLY A 52 31.01 13.43 31.89
C GLY A 52 29.79 12.53 31.71
N GLN A 53 28.59 13.12 31.55
CA GLN A 53 27.36 12.38 31.27
C GLN A 53 27.44 11.61 29.94
N MET A 54 27.97 12.24 28.89
CA MET A 54 28.17 11.60 27.57
C MET A 54 29.17 10.43 27.65
N MET A 55 30.29 10.58 28.36
CA MET A 55 31.26 9.49 28.53
C MET A 55 30.70 8.36 29.41
N GLN A 56 29.94 8.67 30.46
CA GLN A 56 29.20 7.66 31.24
C GLN A 56 28.24 6.86 30.34
N GLY A 57 27.50 7.54 29.45
CA GLY A 57 26.62 6.90 28.47
C GLY A 57 27.36 5.97 27.49
N ILE A 58 28.56 6.35 27.02
CA ILE A 58 29.39 5.50 26.16
C ILE A 58 29.89 4.27 26.92
N THR A 59 30.43 4.44 28.13
CA THR A 59 30.94 3.32 28.94
C THR A 59 29.82 2.36 29.33
N GLN A 60 28.63 2.87 29.68
CA GLN A 60 27.45 2.04 29.97
C GLN A 60 26.95 1.28 28.74
N ARG A 61 26.95 1.91 27.55
CA ARG A 61 26.61 1.22 26.29
C ARG A 61 27.60 0.09 25.98
N MET A 62 28.90 0.33 26.07
CA MET A 62 29.91 -0.70 25.83
C MET A 62 29.85 -1.83 26.88
N ALA A 63 29.57 -1.51 28.15
CA ALA A 63 29.36 -2.52 29.18
C ALA A 63 28.12 -3.38 28.91
N LYS A 64 27.01 -2.76 28.44
CA LYS A 64 25.81 -3.48 28.02
C LYS A 64 26.07 -4.35 26.80
N GLU A 65 26.70 -3.83 25.74
CA GLU A 65 27.05 -4.61 24.55
C GLU A 65 27.98 -5.80 24.88
N LYS A 66 28.91 -5.64 25.82
CA LYS A 66 29.77 -6.74 26.29
C LYS A 66 28.95 -7.79 27.06
N ALA A 67 28.05 -7.37 27.95
CA ALA A 67 27.16 -8.29 28.67
C ALA A 67 26.18 -9.01 27.72
N ASP A 68 25.62 -8.31 26.73
CA ASP A 68 24.74 -8.89 25.72
C ASP A 68 25.49 -9.88 24.81
N ARG A 69 26.76 -9.61 24.46
CA ARG A 69 27.64 -10.59 23.76
C ARG A 69 27.94 -11.81 24.62
N GLU A 70 28.33 -11.64 25.88
CA GLU A 70 28.59 -12.76 26.80
C GLU A 70 27.33 -13.59 27.05
N ARG A 71 26.14 -12.96 27.05
CA ARG A 71 24.85 -13.65 27.11
C ARG A 71 24.58 -14.44 25.82
N MET A 72 24.74 -13.82 24.65
CA MET A 72 24.59 -14.50 23.36
C MET A 72 25.58 -15.66 23.19
N GLU A 73 26.81 -15.55 23.69
CA GLU A 73 27.79 -16.64 23.69
C GLU A 73 27.37 -17.80 24.60
N ARG A 74 26.84 -17.53 25.81
CA ARG A 74 26.27 -18.57 26.69
C ARG A 74 25.02 -19.21 26.09
N GLU A 75 24.14 -18.44 25.46
CA GLU A 75 22.97 -18.95 24.76
C GLU A 75 23.37 -19.83 23.56
N ARG A 76 24.40 -19.44 22.81
CA ARG A 76 24.97 -20.22 21.70
C ARG A 76 25.71 -21.49 22.15
N GLN A 77 26.31 -21.48 23.35
CA GLN A 77 26.92 -22.67 23.96
C GLN A 77 25.89 -23.63 24.58
N THR A 78 24.76 -23.11 25.08
CA THR A 78 23.67 -23.93 25.63
C THR A 78 22.69 -24.44 24.57
N SER A 79 22.62 -23.81 23.39
CA SER A 79 21.97 -24.36 22.20
C SER A 79 22.80 -25.50 21.60
N ALA A 80 22.78 -26.67 22.23
CA ALA A 80 23.53 -27.83 21.78
C ALA A 80 23.21 -28.18 20.31
N PRO A 81 24.22 -28.36 19.42
CA PRO A 81 23.98 -28.59 17.99
C PRO A 81 23.12 -29.82 17.70
N ALA A 82 23.15 -30.84 18.57
CA ALA A 82 22.27 -32.00 18.50
C ALA A 82 20.78 -31.67 18.55
N ARG A 83 20.36 -30.63 19.30
CA ARG A 83 18.94 -30.24 19.40
C ARG A 83 18.45 -29.58 18.11
N ASN A 84 19.31 -28.76 17.49
CA ASN A 84 19.01 -28.10 16.22
C ASN A 84 19.02 -29.12 15.06
N ALA A 85 19.94 -30.09 15.08
CA ALA A 85 19.99 -31.19 14.13
C ALA A 85 18.75 -32.09 14.22
N ALA A 86 18.36 -32.51 15.44
CA ALA A 86 17.15 -33.31 15.65
C ALA A 86 15.88 -32.59 15.20
N THR A 87 15.73 -31.30 15.53
CA THR A 87 14.58 -30.49 15.10
C THR A 87 14.53 -30.35 13.58
N SER A 88 15.68 -30.08 12.94
CA SER A 88 15.79 -29.99 11.49
C SER A 88 15.46 -31.32 10.81
N PHE A 89 15.93 -32.44 11.37
CA PHE A 89 15.63 -33.77 10.86
C PHE A 89 14.14 -34.10 10.94
N VAL A 90 13.47 -33.80 12.07
CA VAL A 90 12.02 -34.02 12.22
C VAL A 90 11.22 -33.21 11.21
N ILE A 91 11.57 -31.94 10.97
CA ILE A 91 10.90 -31.09 9.98
C ILE A 91 11.09 -31.64 8.55
N LEU A 92 12.33 -31.97 8.17
CA LEU A 92 12.63 -32.48 6.83
C LEU A 92 12.02 -33.86 6.59
N PHE A 93 12.02 -34.74 7.60
CA PHE A 93 11.40 -36.06 7.53
C PHE A 93 9.88 -35.95 7.42
N ALA A 94 9.23 -35.10 8.23
CA ALA A 94 7.79 -34.86 8.13
C ALA A 94 7.39 -34.29 6.75
N ALA A 95 8.17 -33.36 6.20
CA ALA A 95 7.95 -32.82 4.86
C ALA A 95 8.12 -33.88 3.77
N ALA A 96 9.14 -34.73 3.86
CA ALA A 96 9.37 -35.83 2.92
C ALA A 96 8.26 -36.89 2.97
N VAL A 97 7.80 -37.26 4.17
CA VAL A 97 6.66 -38.19 4.36
C VAL A 97 5.37 -37.57 3.83
N ALA A 98 5.09 -36.29 4.10
CA ALA A 98 3.91 -35.60 3.58
C ALA A 98 3.92 -35.52 2.04
N TYR A 99 5.07 -35.24 1.43
CA TYR A 99 5.25 -35.27 -0.02
C TYR A 99 5.06 -36.67 -0.62
N TYR A 100 5.64 -37.69 0.01
CA TYR A 100 5.48 -39.09 -0.43
C TYR A 100 4.02 -39.56 -0.32
N MET A 101 3.36 -39.30 0.81
CA MET A 101 1.95 -39.65 0.99
C MET A 101 1.05 -38.87 0.02
N GLY A 102 1.30 -37.57 -0.19
CA GLY A 102 0.55 -36.74 -1.14
C GLY A 102 0.76 -37.10 -2.62
N THR A 103 1.82 -37.86 -2.96
CA THR A 103 2.10 -38.33 -4.33
C THR A 103 1.80 -39.81 -4.56
N LYS A 104 1.61 -40.61 -3.50
CA LYS A 104 1.39 -42.07 -3.59
C LYS A 104 0.06 -42.57 -3.03
N LEU A 105 -0.64 -41.82 -2.18
CA LEU A 105 -2.04 -42.12 -1.89
C LEU A 105 -2.92 -41.37 -2.90
N PRO A 106 -3.60 -42.07 -3.84
CA PRO A 106 -4.70 -41.44 -4.55
C PRO A 106 -5.77 -41.05 -3.53
N ARG A 107 -6.17 -39.78 -3.54
CA ARG A 107 -7.43 -39.38 -2.91
C ARG A 107 -8.55 -39.81 -3.85
N ASP A 108 -9.61 -40.41 -3.30
CA ASP A 108 -10.86 -40.50 -4.04
C ASP A 108 -11.29 -39.07 -4.45
N PRO A 109 -11.66 -38.84 -5.71
CA PRO A 109 -12.00 -37.52 -6.19
C PRO A 109 -13.22 -36.99 -5.44
N ASP A 110 -13.13 -35.75 -4.97
CA ASP A 110 -14.26 -35.04 -4.36
C ASP A 110 -15.40 -34.96 -5.39
N PRO A 111 -16.61 -35.47 -5.07
CA PRO A 111 -17.75 -35.44 -6.00
C PRO A 111 -18.17 -34.02 -6.40
N ALA A 112 -17.69 -32.98 -5.70
CA ALA A 112 -17.96 -31.58 -6.03
C ALA A 112 -17.03 -30.98 -7.11
N SER A 113 -15.94 -31.64 -7.54
CA SER A 113 -15.01 -31.06 -8.51
C SER A 113 -14.29 -32.08 -9.40
N THR A 114 -14.91 -32.42 -10.54
CA THR A 114 -14.42 -33.43 -11.48
C THR A 114 -13.99 -32.83 -12.83
N VAL A 115 -13.26 -31.72 -12.82
CA VAL A 115 -12.75 -31.11 -14.06
C VAL A 115 -11.22 -30.92 -13.98
N PRO A 116 -10.42 -31.69 -14.74
CA PRO A 116 -8.98 -31.49 -14.82
C PRO A 116 -8.65 -30.08 -15.30
N LEU A 117 -7.56 -29.46 -14.83
CA LEU A 117 -7.19 -28.09 -15.23
C LEU A 117 -6.98 -27.93 -16.76
N SER A 118 -6.70 -29.04 -17.45
CA SER A 118 -6.58 -29.15 -18.92
C SER A 118 -7.91 -29.39 -19.65
N GLY A 119 -8.94 -29.89 -18.96
CA GLY A 119 -10.28 -30.14 -19.47
C GLY A 119 -11.33 -29.14 -18.99
N ALA A 120 -10.95 -28.25 -18.06
CA ALA A 120 -11.76 -27.11 -17.69
C ALA A 120 -11.97 -26.24 -18.92
N PRO A 121 -13.21 -25.86 -19.27
CA PRO A 121 -13.40 -24.81 -20.25
C PRO A 121 -12.69 -23.58 -19.69
N GLN A 122 -11.55 -23.22 -20.31
CA GLN A 122 -10.99 -21.89 -20.17
C GLN A 122 -11.98 -20.93 -20.81
N LEU A 123 -13.03 -20.60 -20.06
CA LEU A 123 -13.64 -19.28 -20.06
C LEU A 123 -12.49 -18.31 -19.73
N ARG A 124 -11.69 -18.00 -20.75
CA ARG A 124 -10.63 -17.01 -20.65
C ARG A 124 -11.35 -15.73 -20.29
N GLN A 125 -11.18 -15.30 -19.06
CA GLN A 125 -11.83 -14.11 -18.56
C GLN A 125 -11.49 -12.93 -19.47
N VAL A 126 -12.41 -11.98 -19.57
CA VAL A 126 -12.08 -10.68 -20.14
C VAL A 126 -10.92 -10.12 -19.30
N ALA A 127 -9.86 -9.67 -19.95
CA ALA A 127 -8.60 -9.31 -19.29
C ALA A 127 -8.67 -8.03 -18.44
N ALA A 128 -9.73 -7.24 -18.62
CA ALA A 128 -10.19 -6.22 -17.68
C ALA A 128 -11.65 -5.88 -17.98
N VAL A 129 -12.44 -5.62 -16.94
CA VAL A 129 -13.76 -4.98 -17.06
C VAL A 129 -13.78 -3.79 -16.12
N GLU A 130 -13.89 -2.60 -16.68
CA GLU A 130 -13.86 -1.33 -15.94
C GLU A 130 -15.19 -0.61 -16.05
N ILE A 131 -15.59 0.14 -15.02
CA ILE A 131 -16.68 1.13 -15.10
C ILE A 131 -16.14 2.54 -14.95
N LEU A 132 -16.73 3.49 -15.69
CA LEU A 132 -16.73 4.91 -15.39
C LEU A 132 -18.19 5.38 -15.34
N ASP A 133 -18.59 6.12 -14.30
CA ASP A 133 -19.97 6.62 -14.19
C ASP A 133 -20.23 7.90 -15.01
N ASP A 134 -21.48 8.35 -15.08
CA ASP A 134 -21.88 9.53 -15.84
C ASP A 134 -21.17 10.81 -15.38
N ALA A 135 -20.92 10.96 -14.08
CA ALA A 135 -20.13 12.05 -13.53
C ALA A 135 -18.65 11.96 -13.99
N GLN A 136 -18.06 10.76 -13.98
CA GLN A 136 -16.70 10.54 -14.47
C GLN A 136 -16.56 10.88 -15.96
N MET A 137 -17.53 10.47 -16.79
CA MET A 137 -17.54 10.78 -18.23
C MET A 137 -17.69 12.29 -18.49
N ARG A 138 -18.53 13.00 -17.70
CA ARG A 138 -18.63 14.47 -17.75
C ARG A 138 -17.31 15.14 -17.40
N CYS A 139 -16.65 14.73 -16.32
CA CYS A 139 -15.35 15.28 -15.92
C CYS A 139 -14.30 15.10 -17.03
N ILE A 140 -14.28 13.96 -17.72
CA ILE A 140 -13.36 13.69 -18.85
C ILE A 140 -13.63 14.64 -20.02
N ASN A 141 -14.89 14.81 -20.41
CA ASN A 141 -15.28 15.76 -21.47
C ASN A 141 -14.91 17.21 -21.11
N GLN A 142 -15.13 17.61 -19.86
CA GLN A 142 -14.87 18.97 -19.37
C GLN A 142 -13.36 19.26 -19.24
N ALA A 143 -12.58 18.27 -18.80
CA ALA A 143 -11.13 18.41 -18.64
C ALA A 143 -10.39 18.49 -20.00
N GLY A 144 -11.00 18.00 -21.08
CA GLY A 144 -10.42 18.04 -22.43
C GLY A 144 -9.15 17.20 -22.59
N MET A 145 -8.92 16.23 -21.70
CA MET A 145 -7.72 15.40 -21.66
C MET A 145 -7.75 14.25 -22.68
N THR A 146 -8.92 13.92 -23.22
CA THR A 146 -9.08 12.90 -24.27
C THR A 146 -9.45 13.52 -25.62
N THR A 147 -8.90 12.98 -26.72
CA THR A 147 -9.23 13.39 -28.10
C THR A 147 -10.70 13.16 -28.45
N ARG A 148 -11.31 12.14 -27.84
CA ARG A 148 -12.70 11.74 -28.04
C ARG A 148 -13.64 12.51 -27.11
N GLN A 149 -14.79 12.93 -27.65
CA GLN A 149 -15.96 13.33 -26.86
C GLN A 149 -16.82 12.11 -26.53
N TRP A 150 -17.23 12.01 -25.27
CA TRP A 150 -17.92 10.85 -24.72
C TRP A 150 -19.38 11.14 -24.41
N LYS A 151 -20.21 10.09 -24.39
CA LYS A 151 -21.57 10.19 -23.85
C LYS A 151 -21.49 10.24 -22.32
N GLU A 152 -22.13 11.23 -21.71
CA GLU A 152 -22.27 11.34 -20.25
C GLU A 152 -23.29 10.33 -19.71
N ALA A 153 -22.89 9.06 -19.69
CA ALA A 153 -23.67 7.94 -19.18
C ALA A 153 -22.72 6.90 -18.57
N PRO A 154 -23.19 6.05 -17.64
CA PRO A 154 -22.38 4.95 -17.10
C PRO A 154 -21.87 4.07 -18.24
N THR A 155 -20.55 3.90 -18.32
CA THR A 155 -19.86 3.27 -19.44
C THR A 155 -18.97 2.15 -18.93
N LEU A 156 -19.15 0.95 -19.50
CA LEU A 156 -18.29 -0.21 -19.24
C LEU A 156 -17.23 -0.34 -20.34
N PHE A 157 -15.99 -0.56 -19.94
CA PHE A 157 -14.85 -0.77 -20.83
C PHE A 157 -14.35 -2.21 -20.68
N PHE A 158 -14.26 -2.94 -21.80
CA PHE A 158 -13.86 -4.35 -21.82
C PHE A 158 -12.52 -4.50 -22.56
N LYS A 159 -11.54 -5.18 -21.96
CA LYS A 159 -10.26 -5.51 -22.59
C LYS A 159 -10.18 -6.99 -22.88
N PHE A 160 -10.11 -7.38 -24.14
CA PHE A 160 -10.00 -8.78 -24.55
C PHE A 160 -8.53 -9.16 -24.80
N ALA A 161 -8.16 -10.39 -24.47
CA ALA A 161 -6.82 -10.92 -24.71
C ALA A 161 -6.89 -12.41 -25.06
N GLY A 162 -6.16 -12.82 -26.10
CA GLY A 162 -6.17 -14.20 -26.58
C GLY A 162 -5.80 -14.30 -28.06
N THR A 163 -6.16 -15.41 -28.69
CA THR A 163 -6.05 -15.56 -30.15
C THR A 163 -7.10 -14.69 -30.86
N PRO A 164 -6.89 -14.27 -32.11
CA PRO A 164 -7.86 -13.45 -32.85
C PRO A 164 -9.26 -14.08 -32.94
N ALA A 165 -9.33 -15.41 -33.04
CA ALA A 165 -10.60 -16.14 -33.03
C ALA A 165 -11.34 -16.03 -31.67
N ALA A 166 -10.62 -16.26 -30.56
CA ALA A 166 -11.20 -16.17 -29.21
C ALA A 166 -11.64 -14.74 -28.88
N VAL A 167 -10.86 -13.73 -29.23
CA VAL A 167 -11.24 -12.32 -29.05
C VAL A 167 -12.51 -11.99 -29.85
N LYS A 168 -12.60 -12.44 -31.11
CA LYS A 168 -13.80 -12.23 -31.94
C LYS A 168 -15.05 -12.87 -31.34
N GLU A 169 -14.93 -14.09 -30.80
CA GLU A 169 -16.01 -14.81 -30.12
C GLU A 169 -16.46 -14.09 -28.83
N GLN A 170 -15.51 -13.73 -27.96
CA GLN A 170 -15.76 -13.00 -26.72
C GLN A 170 -16.45 -11.65 -26.98
N VAL A 171 -15.99 -10.90 -27.96
CA VAL A 171 -16.58 -9.60 -28.34
C VAL A 171 -18.03 -9.78 -28.82
N ALA A 172 -18.30 -10.78 -29.65
CA ALA A 172 -19.67 -11.07 -30.12
C ALA A 172 -20.60 -11.49 -28.97
N LEU A 173 -20.10 -12.27 -28.01
CA LEU A 173 -20.85 -12.66 -26.81
C LEU A 173 -21.17 -11.44 -25.92
N VAL A 174 -20.16 -10.62 -25.59
CA VAL A 174 -20.34 -9.40 -24.77
C VAL A 174 -21.27 -8.41 -25.47
N GLN A 175 -21.15 -8.22 -26.78
CA GLN A 175 -22.06 -7.37 -27.55
C GLN A 175 -23.51 -7.87 -27.52
N THR A 176 -23.71 -9.19 -27.56
CA THR A 176 -25.05 -9.81 -27.44
C THR A 176 -25.65 -9.59 -26.06
N ILE A 177 -24.86 -9.81 -25.00
CA ILE A 177 -25.28 -9.59 -23.61
C ILE A 177 -25.59 -8.11 -23.36
N ALA A 178 -24.70 -7.19 -23.77
CA ALA A 178 -24.87 -5.76 -23.62
C ALA A 178 -26.15 -5.26 -24.31
N LYS A 179 -26.41 -5.73 -25.55
CA LYS A 179 -27.64 -5.41 -26.27
C LYS A 179 -28.89 -5.96 -25.56
N GLY A 180 -28.83 -7.17 -25.02
CA GLY A 180 -29.91 -7.76 -24.21
C GLY A 180 -30.17 -6.99 -22.91
N ALA A 181 -29.13 -6.41 -22.32
CA ALA A 181 -29.20 -5.54 -21.13
C ALA A 181 -29.55 -4.07 -21.45
N GLY A 182 -29.86 -3.72 -22.71
CA GLY A 182 -30.30 -2.38 -23.09
C GLY A 182 -29.18 -1.36 -23.38
N SER A 183 -27.94 -1.80 -23.66
CA SER A 183 -26.83 -0.90 -24.02
C SER A 183 -27.18 -0.01 -25.23
N THR A 184 -26.99 1.31 -25.12
CA THR A 184 -27.33 2.24 -26.21
C THR A 184 -26.29 2.32 -27.33
N SER A 185 -25.07 1.85 -27.08
CA SER A 185 -23.91 1.97 -27.97
C SER A 185 -22.87 0.91 -27.61
N PHE A 186 -22.10 0.46 -28.60
CA PHE A 186 -21.01 -0.50 -28.41
C PHE A 186 -19.90 -0.18 -29.42
N ASP A 187 -18.75 0.28 -28.91
CA ASP A 187 -17.58 0.59 -29.72
C ASP A 187 -16.51 -0.49 -29.57
N PHE A 188 -15.78 -0.76 -30.65
CA PHE A 188 -14.72 -1.75 -30.66
C PHE A 188 -13.49 -1.22 -31.41
N ALA A 189 -12.36 -1.16 -30.72
CA ALA A 189 -11.08 -0.76 -31.29
C ALA A 189 -10.53 -1.81 -32.25
N LYS A 190 -10.19 -1.40 -33.47
CA LYS A 190 -9.68 -2.26 -34.55
C LYS A 190 -8.15 -2.26 -34.65
N ASN A 191 -7.49 -1.32 -33.99
CA ASN A 191 -6.04 -1.11 -34.01
C ASN A 191 -5.55 -0.58 -32.64
N ALA A 192 -4.23 -0.44 -32.51
CA ALA A 192 -3.60 -0.01 -31.25
C ALA A 192 -3.93 1.45 -30.88
N ASP A 193 -4.13 2.32 -31.87
CA ASP A 193 -4.41 3.75 -31.64
C ASP A 193 -5.84 3.95 -31.12
N GLU A 194 -6.83 3.29 -31.74
CA GLU A 194 -8.20 3.20 -31.23
C GLU A 194 -8.25 2.56 -29.84
N GLN A 195 -7.40 1.55 -29.57
CA GLN A 195 -7.31 0.93 -28.24
C GLN A 195 -6.76 1.94 -27.21
N ALA A 196 -5.72 2.70 -27.57
CA ALA A 196 -5.14 3.72 -26.71
C ALA A 196 -6.12 4.88 -26.45
N GLU A 197 -6.87 5.31 -27.46
CA GLU A 197 -7.94 6.31 -27.33
C GLU A 197 -9.06 5.81 -26.41
N LEU A 198 -9.56 4.58 -26.61
CA LEU A 198 -10.58 4.03 -25.71
C LEU A 198 -10.10 3.94 -24.26
N TRP A 199 -8.87 3.51 -24.03
CA TRP A 199 -8.31 3.40 -22.68
C TRP A 199 -7.85 4.73 -22.09
N SER A 200 -7.82 5.82 -22.86
CA SER A 200 -7.43 7.15 -22.36
C SER A 200 -8.41 7.64 -21.29
N ALA A 201 -9.71 7.50 -21.51
CA ALA A 201 -10.77 7.86 -20.54
C ALA A 201 -10.53 7.20 -19.16
N ARG A 202 -10.21 5.91 -19.14
CA ARG A 202 -9.95 5.16 -17.90
C ARG A 202 -8.65 5.60 -17.18
N LYS A 203 -7.62 6.00 -17.94
CA LYS A 203 -6.34 6.47 -17.39
C LYS A 203 -6.45 7.89 -16.84
N GLU A 204 -7.14 8.77 -17.56
CA GLU A 204 -7.30 10.18 -17.18
C GLU A 204 -8.40 10.42 -16.16
N ALA A 205 -9.12 9.38 -15.70
CA ALA A 205 -10.25 9.49 -14.76
C ALA A 205 -9.92 10.35 -13.52
N LEU A 206 -8.83 10.04 -12.81
CA LEU A 206 -8.40 10.80 -11.62
C LEU A 206 -8.06 12.25 -11.95
N TRP A 207 -7.30 12.49 -13.00
CA TRP A 207 -6.88 13.83 -13.40
C TRP A 207 -8.03 14.68 -13.91
N SER A 208 -8.99 14.06 -14.59
CA SER A 208 -10.23 14.69 -15.07
C SER A 208 -11.13 15.13 -13.92
N THR A 209 -11.26 14.31 -12.87
CA THR A 209 -11.98 14.70 -11.66
C THR A 209 -11.22 15.74 -10.85
N ALA A 210 -9.88 15.66 -10.80
CA ALA A 210 -9.06 16.70 -10.18
C ALA A 210 -9.10 18.04 -10.94
N ALA A 211 -9.40 18.04 -12.25
CA ALA A 211 -9.47 19.25 -13.07
C ALA A 211 -10.72 20.11 -12.81
N VAL A 212 -11.78 19.57 -12.21
CA VAL A 212 -12.98 20.36 -11.82
C VAL A 212 -12.85 21.01 -10.43
N LYS A 213 -11.74 20.79 -9.75
CA LYS A 213 -11.42 21.28 -8.40
C LYS A 213 -11.24 22.81 -8.38
N GLN A 214 -11.86 23.49 -7.41
CA GLN A 214 -11.68 24.94 -7.20
C GLN A 214 -10.56 25.25 -6.19
N ASP A 215 -10.26 26.53 -5.99
CA ASP A 215 -9.33 26.96 -4.95
C ASP A 215 -9.91 26.68 -3.55
N GLY A 216 -9.14 26.00 -2.70
CA GLY A 216 -9.59 25.54 -1.37
C GLY A 216 -10.21 24.13 -1.33
N ASP A 217 -10.56 23.55 -2.48
CA ASP A 217 -11.01 22.16 -2.55
C ASP A 217 -9.83 21.17 -2.45
N HIS A 218 -10.14 19.98 -1.92
CA HIS A 218 -9.28 18.82 -1.74
C HIS A 218 -9.82 17.61 -2.53
N ILE A 219 -8.96 16.64 -2.83
CA ILE A 219 -9.35 15.36 -3.45
C ILE A 219 -9.19 14.23 -2.43
N TRP A 220 -10.18 13.33 -2.35
CA TRP A 220 -10.10 12.07 -1.60
C TRP A 220 -10.42 10.90 -2.53
N THR A 221 -9.44 10.05 -2.78
CA THR A 221 -9.61 8.76 -3.46
C THR A 221 -9.83 7.66 -2.45
N SER A 222 -10.90 6.89 -2.58
CA SER A 222 -11.12 5.66 -1.81
C SER A 222 -11.63 4.53 -2.70
N ASP A 223 -11.64 3.33 -2.14
CA ASP A 223 -11.87 2.04 -2.79
C ASP A 223 -12.56 1.07 -1.83
N VAL A 224 -13.46 0.24 -2.33
CA VAL A 224 -13.96 -0.96 -1.63
C VAL A 224 -14.14 -2.08 -2.65
N ALA A 225 -14.23 -3.32 -2.20
CA ALA A 225 -14.63 -4.43 -3.05
C ALA A 225 -15.71 -5.27 -2.37
N VAL A 226 -16.63 -5.80 -3.16
CA VAL A 226 -17.75 -6.65 -2.73
C VAL A 226 -17.90 -7.83 -3.68
N PRO A 227 -18.62 -8.91 -3.31
CA PRO A 227 -19.02 -9.93 -4.27
C PRO A 227 -19.68 -9.30 -5.50
N ILE A 228 -19.32 -9.74 -6.71
CA ILE A 228 -19.77 -9.11 -7.99
C ILE A 228 -21.29 -9.01 -8.09
N SER A 229 -22.03 -9.95 -7.47
CA SER A 229 -23.50 -9.93 -7.36
C SER A 229 -24.07 -8.75 -6.57
N ARG A 230 -23.29 -8.13 -5.68
CA ARG A 230 -23.65 -6.95 -4.86
C ARG A 230 -23.07 -5.64 -5.39
N LEU A 231 -22.18 -5.71 -6.37
CA LEU A 231 -21.48 -4.53 -6.91
C LEU A 231 -22.43 -3.46 -7.48
N PRO A 232 -23.50 -3.79 -8.23
CA PRO A 232 -24.46 -2.77 -8.68
C PRO A 232 -25.17 -2.07 -7.51
N ASP A 233 -25.58 -2.83 -6.48
CA ASP A 233 -26.26 -2.30 -5.30
C ASP A 233 -25.40 -1.25 -4.60
N ILE A 234 -24.15 -1.62 -4.25
CA ILE A 234 -23.27 -0.72 -3.48
C ILE A 234 -22.88 0.53 -4.27
N ILE A 235 -22.74 0.45 -5.60
CA ILE A 235 -22.48 1.62 -6.45
C ILE A 235 -23.67 2.58 -6.40
N GLU A 236 -24.90 2.10 -6.63
CA GLU A 236 -26.10 2.96 -6.62
C GLU A 236 -26.40 3.52 -5.23
N GLU A 237 -26.22 2.75 -4.17
CA GLU A 237 -26.33 3.25 -2.80
C GLU A 237 -25.27 4.33 -2.49
N THR A 238 -24.04 4.14 -2.95
CA THR A 238 -22.94 5.09 -2.72
C THR A 238 -23.13 6.38 -3.52
N LYS A 239 -23.62 6.31 -4.77
CA LYS A 239 -24.00 7.50 -5.54
C LYS A 239 -25.14 8.28 -4.88
N ARG A 240 -26.14 7.57 -4.34
CA ARG A 240 -27.25 8.19 -3.59
C ARG A 240 -26.74 8.89 -2.33
N ASP A 241 -25.95 8.20 -1.51
CA ASP A 241 -25.36 8.71 -0.27
C ASP A 241 -24.46 9.95 -0.51
N MET A 242 -23.65 9.93 -1.57
CA MET A 242 -22.82 11.07 -1.99
C MET A 242 -23.68 12.31 -2.31
N LYS A 243 -24.76 12.12 -3.07
CA LYS A 243 -25.71 13.18 -3.44
C LYS A 243 -26.48 13.70 -2.22
N GLU A 244 -26.98 12.82 -1.36
CA GLU A 244 -27.70 13.17 -0.12
C GLU A 244 -26.80 13.92 0.87
N SER A 245 -25.50 13.62 0.87
CA SER A 245 -24.47 14.33 1.66
C SER A 245 -24.11 15.72 1.13
N GLY A 246 -24.64 16.13 -0.03
CA GLY A 246 -24.27 17.39 -0.68
C GLY A 246 -22.81 17.43 -1.16
N LEU A 247 -22.24 16.25 -1.47
CA LEU A 247 -20.88 16.09 -1.95
C LEU A 247 -20.85 15.90 -3.47
N PHE A 248 -19.71 16.20 -4.08
CA PHE A 248 -19.44 15.88 -5.47
C PHE A 248 -18.28 14.89 -5.57
N GLY A 249 -18.41 13.94 -6.47
CA GLY A 249 -17.37 12.97 -6.78
C GLY A 249 -17.77 12.11 -7.98
N THR A 250 -16.83 11.27 -8.42
CA THR A 250 -17.00 10.37 -9.56
C THR A 250 -16.74 8.94 -9.16
N ILE A 251 -17.28 7.99 -9.91
CA ILE A 251 -17.01 6.55 -9.73
C ILE A 251 -16.25 6.00 -10.93
N VAL A 252 -15.19 5.28 -10.61
CA VAL A 252 -14.39 4.46 -11.53
C VAL A 252 -14.14 3.11 -10.84
N GLY A 253 -14.03 1.99 -11.55
CA GLY A 253 -13.89 0.69 -10.87
C GLY A 253 -13.41 -0.47 -11.72
N HIS A 254 -12.57 -1.31 -11.11
CA HIS A 254 -12.20 -2.64 -11.58
C HIS A 254 -13.35 -3.64 -11.35
N VAL A 255 -14.48 -3.40 -12.02
CA VAL A 255 -15.75 -4.10 -11.76
C VAL A 255 -15.72 -5.59 -12.11
N GLY A 256 -14.76 -6.03 -12.93
CA GLY A 256 -14.48 -7.45 -13.17
C GLY A 256 -14.06 -8.21 -11.91
N ASP A 257 -13.48 -7.51 -10.93
CA ASP A 257 -12.99 -8.06 -9.67
C ASP A 257 -13.86 -7.68 -8.46
N GLY A 258 -15.04 -7.08 -8.69
CA GLY A 258 -15.93 -6.63 -7.61
C GLY A 258 -15.50 -5.30 -6.95
N ASN A 259 -14.48 -4.62 -7.48
CA ASN A 259 -13.89 -3.42 -6.89
C ASN A 259 -14.37 -2.13 -7.60
N PHE A 260 -14.66 -1.10 -6.80
CA PHE A 260 -14.85 0.26 -7.30
C PHE A 260 -14.20 1.30 -6.38
N HIS A 261 -14.00 2.49 -6.94
CA HIS A 261 -13.39 3.65 -6.31
C HIS A 261 -14.35 4.84 -6.37
N THR A 262 -14.27 5.69 -5.35
CA THR A 262 -14.84 7.03 -5.34
C THR A 262 -13.73 8.07 -5.38
N ILE A 263 -13.85 9.06 -6.27
CA ILE A 263 -12.95 10.21 -6.33
C ILE A 263 -13.75 11.44 -5.91
N LEU A 264 -13.65 11.80 -4.63
CA LEU A 264 -14.43 12.85 -4.01
C LEU A 264 -13.71 14.20 -4.10
N VAL A 265 -14.45 15.26 -4.41
CA VAL A 265 -14.00 16.67 -4.35
C VAL A 265 -14.73 17.35 -3.19
N TYR A 266 -13.99 17.96 -2.27
CA TYR A 266 -14.57 18.58 -1.08
C TYR A 266 -13.71 19.73 -0.52
N ASN A 267 -14.33 20.77 -0.01
CA ASN A 267 -13.65 21.84 0.74
C ASN A 267 -13.61 21.58 2.26
N ASP A 268 -12.94 22.46 3.01
CA ASP A 268 -12.81 22.33 4.46
C ASP A 268 -14.16 22.40 5.20
N GLN A 269 -15.17 23.07 4.67
CA GLN A 269 -16.52 23.10 5.24
C GLN A 269 -17.24 21.74 5.05
N GLN A 270 -17.01 21.07 3.92
CA GLN A 270 -17.53 19.73 3.63
C GLN A 270 -16.73 18.60 4.27
N ARG A 271 -15.56 18.87 4.86
CA ARG A 271 -14.63 17.85 5.42
C ARG A 271 -15.30 16.83 6.33
N LYS A 272 -16.23 17.24 7.20
CA LYS A 272 -16.97 16.29 8.05
C LYS A 272 -17.89 15.38 7.23
N ALA A 273 -18.67 15.93 6.30
CA ALA A 273 -19.56 15.15 5.45
C ALA A 273 -18.78 14.15 4.59
N ALA A 274 -17.62 14.54 4.05
CA ALA A 274 -16.72 13.67 3.29
C ALA A 274 -16.20 12.49 4.14
N VAL A 275 -15.78 12.74 5.38
CA VAL A 275 -15.35 11.70 6.33
C VAL A 275 -16.50 10.77 6.70
N ASP A 276 -17.68 11.31 7.03
CA ASP A 276 -18.85 10.50 7.39
C ASP A 276 -19.34 9.64 6.20
N PHE A 277 -19.24 10.15 4.97
CA PHE A 277 -19.54 9.42 3.73
C PHE A 277 -18.59 8.24 3.50
N GLU A 278 -17.28 8.46 3.61
CA GLU A 278 -16.26 7.40 3.52
C GLU A 278 -16.55 6.27 4.52
N HIS A 279 -16.83 6.64 5.78
CA HIS A 279 -17.15 5.68 6.84
C HIS A 279 -18.41 4.86 6.54
N ARG A 280 -19.46 5.47 5.95
CA ARG A 280 -20.68 4.75 5.52
C ARG A 280 -20.42 3.83 4.33
N MET A 281 -19.62 4.25 3.35
CA MET A 281 -19.27 3.40 2.20
C MET A 281 -18.50 2.15 2.64
N VAL A 282 -17.50 2.30 3.52
CA VAL A 282 -16.71 1.18 4.04
C VAL A 282 -17.58 0.24 4.91
N LYS A 283 -18.47 0.80 5.75
CA LYS A 283 -19.44 0.02 6.53
C LYS A 283 -20.35 -0.82 5.63
N ARG A 284 -20.96 -0.18 4.62
CA ARG A 284 -21.82 -0.82 3.61
C ARG A 284 -21.11 -1.95 2.88
N ALA A 285 -19.82 -1.79 2.53
CA ALA A 285 -19.04 -2.84 1.90
C ALA A 285 -18.90 -4.10 2.79
N ILE A 286 -18.57 -3.93 4.07
CA ILE A 286 -18.49 -5.05 5.03
C ILE A 286 -19.86 -5.71 5.24
N GLU A 287 -20.94 -4.93 5.36
CA GLU A 287 -22.31 -5.44 5.48
C GLU A 287 -22.81 -6.18 4.23
N MET A 288 -22.13 -6.03 3.10
CA MET A 288 -22.35 -6.77 1.86
C MET A 288 -21.35 -7.92 1.63
N GLU A 289 -20.69 -8.39 2.69
CA GLU A 289 -19.65 -9.45 2.67
C GLU A 289 -18.42 -9.09 1.81
N GLY A 290 -18.14 -7.79 1.71
CA GLY A 290 -16.97 -7.22 1.03
C GLY A 290 -15.79 -6.92 1.97
N THR A 291 -14.84 -6.14 1.45
CA THR A 291 -13.62 -5.71 2.14
C THR A 291 -13.48 -4.19 2.15
N VAL A 292 -12.79 -3.67 3.17
CA VAL A 292 -12.58 -2.22 3.37
C VAL A 292 -11.77 -1.57 2.26
N THR A 293 -11.01 -2.36 1.48
CA THR A 293 -10.12 -1.89 0.43
C THR A 293 -9.96 -2.97 -0.64
N GLY A 294 -10.10 -2.61 -1.92
CA GLY A 294 -9.78 -3.50 -3.02
C GLY A 294 -8.29 -3.51 -3.33
N GLU A 295 -7.63 -2.34 -3.31
CA GLU A 295 -6.22 -2.22 -3.69
C GLU A 295 -5.41 -1.15 -2.95
N HIS A 296 -6.01 -0.05 -2.46
CA HIS A 296 -5.23 1.05 -1.86
C HIS A 296 -4.59 0.70 -0.50
N GLY A 297 -5.13 -0.31 0.18
CA GLY A 297 -4.72 -0.75 1.50
C GLY A 297 -5.38 0.01 2.65
N VAL A 298 -5.17 -0.51 3.85
CA VAL A 298 -5.94 -0.14 5.05
C VAL A 298 -5.49 1.19 5.68
N GLY A 299 -4.19 1.49 5.62
CA GLY A 299 -3.63 2.76 6.09
C GLY A 299 -3.96 3.11 7.56
N LEU A 300 -4.28 4.38 7.82
CA LEU A 300 -4.76 4.85 9.13
C LEU A 300 -6.28 4.96 9.20
N VAL A 301 -6.94 5.24 8.07
CA VAL A 301 -8.38 5.52 7.99
C VAL A 301 -9.20 4.25 8.22
N LYS A 302 -8.79 3.14 7.59
CA LYS A 302 -9.61 1.91 7.52
C LYS A 302 -9.20 0.85 8.55
N ARG A 303 -8.14 1.08 9.34
CA ARG A 303 -7.59 0.10 10.31
C ARG A 303 -8.57 -0.37 11.38
N ASP A 304 -9.51 0.50 11.74
CA ASP A 304 -10.49 0.24 12.79
C ASP A 304 -11.69 -0.58 12.30
N TYR A 305 -11.77 -0.83 10.98
CA TYR A 305 -12.78 -1.68 10.34
C TYR A 305 -12.34 -3.15 10.22
N LEU A 306 -11.03 -3.45 10.26
CA LEU A 306 -10.52 -4.82 10.16
C LEU A 306 -11.08 -5.81 11.20
N PRO A 307 -11.40 -5.43 12.46
CA PRO A 307 -12.07 -6.34 13.39
C PRO A 307 -13.48 -6.76 12.94
N HIS A 308 -14.16 -5.93 12.13
CA HIS A 308 -15.48 -6.22 11.57
C HIS A 308 -15.39 -7.07 10.30
N GLU A 309 -14.36 -6.86 9.47
CA GLU A 309 -14.11 -7.66 8.25
C GLU A 309 -13.51 -9.04 8.56
N LEU A 310 -12.44 -9.10 9.36
CA LEU A 310 -11.62 -10.30 9.56
C LEU A 310 -11.83 -10.98 10.92
N GLY A 311 -12.54 -10.32 11.84
CA GLY A 311 -12.69 -10.77 13.21
C GLY A 311 -11.47 -10.48 14.09
N ASP A 312 -11.74 -10.28 15.38
CA ASP A 312 -10.73 -10.03 16.42
C ASP A 312 -9.53 -11.02 16.42
N PRO A 313 -9.73 -12.35 16.25
CA PRO A 313 -8.62 -13.31 16.24
C PRO A 313 -7.62 -13.12 15.09
N ALA A 314 -8.09 -12.72 13.90
CA ALA A 314 -7.22 -12.46 12.76
C ALA A 314 -6.39 -11.18 12.98
N VAL A 315 -7.03 -10.11 13.46
CA VAL A 315 -6.34 -8.86 13.79
C VAL A 315 -5.33 -9.07 14.93
N ASP A 316 -5.66 -9.87 15.95
CA ASP A 316 -4.74 -10.25 17.02
C ASP A 316 -3.56 -11.12 16.54
N LEU A 317 -3.73 -11.93 15.48
CA LEU A 317 -2.61 -12.60 14.80
C LEU A 317 -1.71 -11.60 14.05
N MET A 318 -2.29 -10.64 13.34
CA MET A 318 -1.52 -9.58 12.66
C MET A 318 -0.70 -8.75 13.67
N ARG A 319 -1.26 -8.42 14.84
CA ARG A 319 -0.54 -7.77 15.96
C ARG A 319 0.66 -8.59 16.43
N LYS A 320 0.50 -9.91 16.60
CA LYS A 320 1.59 -10.82 17.00
C LYS A 320 2.70 -10.88 15.95
N MET A 321 2.35 -10.97 14.66
CA MET A 321 3.32 -10.93 13.57
C MET A 321 4.09 -9.61 13.55
N LYS A 322 3.38 -8.48 13.70
CA LYS A 322 3.98 -7.14 13.77
C LYS A 322 4.99 -7.02 14.93
N LEU A 323 4.64 -7.49 16.13
CA LEU A 323 5.55 -7.49 17.29
C LEU A 323 6.75 -8.45 17.13
N ALA A 324 6.60 -9.54 16.37
CA ALA A 324 7.71 -10.48 16.13
C ALA A 324 8.81 -9.88 15.23
N PHE A 325 8.45 -9.05 14.25
CA PHE A 325 9.40 -8.40 13.33
C PHE A 325 9.78 -6.96 13.72
N ASP A 326 8.93 -6.26 14.48
CA ASP A 326 9.13 -4.89 14.92
C ASP A 326 8.68 -4.72 16.39
N PRO A 327 9.43 -5.30 17.36
CA PRO A 327 9.05 -5.32 18.78
C PRO A 327 9.04 -3.94 19.44
N LEU A 328 9.69 -2.95 18.82
CA LEU A 328 9.70 -1.55 19.27
C LEU A 328 8.64 -0.70 18.56
N CYS A 329 7.87 -1.29 17.64
CA CYS A 329 6.83 -0.62 16.85
C CYS A 329 7.32 0.66 16.13
N LEU A 330 8.53 0.65 15.58
CA LEU A 330 9.14 1.82 14.93
C LEU A 330 8.71 1.99 13.46
N LEU A 331 8.38 0.89 12.78
CA LEU A 331 8.14 0.88 11.33
C LEU A 331 6.66 1.15 11.05
N ASN A 332 6.29 2.40 10.71
CA ASN A 332 4.89 2.77 10.43
C ASN A 332 3.94 2.30 11.55
N CYS A 333 4.27 2.67 12.80
CA CYS A 333 3.47 2.33 13.98
C CYS A 333 1.98 2.61 13.73
N ASP A 334 1.14 1.68 14.19
CA ASP A 334 -0.31 1.84 14.24
C ASP A 334 -1.02 1.97 12.85
N LYS A 335 -0.29 1.88 11.73
CA LYS A 335 -0.87 1.76 10.38
C LYS A 335 -1.27 0.30 10.11
N ILE A 336 -2.31 0.11 9.31
CA ILE A 336 -2.99 -1.16 9.01
C ILE A 336 -3.72 -1.75 10.22
N ILE A 337 -3.07 -1.82 11.39
CA ILE A 337 -3.66 -2.30 12.65
C ILE A 337 -3.23 -1.39 13.80
N ARG A 338 -4.11 -1.19 14.78
CA ARG A 338 -3.71 -0.64 16.08
C ARG A 338 -2.94 -1.69 16.88
N MET A 339 -1.80 -1.31 17.46
CA MET A 339 -0.99 -2.20 18.31
C MET A 339 -1.61 -2.42 19.69
N GLN A 340 -2.45 -1.49 20.15
CA GLN A 340 -3.28 -1.60 21.34
C GLN A 340 -4.75 -1.56 20.92
N LYS A 341 -5.63 -2.35 21.56
CA LYS A 341 -7.07 -2.23 21.30
C LYS A 341 -7.54 -0.83 21.76
N PRO A 342 -8.39 -0.12 20.99
CA PRO A 342 -8.85 1.21 21.37
C PRO A 342 -9.64 1.15 22.68
N LYS A 343 -9.57 2.22 23.48
CA LYS A 343 -10.41 2.34 24.68
C LYS A 343 -11.85 2.69 24.28
N ALA A 344 -12.79 2.45 25.20
CA ALA A 344 -14.18 2.86 25.02
C ALA A 344 -14.26 4.36 24.67
N GLY A 345 -14.92 4.68 23.56
CA GLY A 345 -15.06 6.05 23.03
C GLY A 345 -13.87 6.59 22.21
N GLU A 346 -12.78 5.83 21.99
CA GLU A 346 -11.68 6.23 21.09
C GLU A 346 -11.96 5.95 19.60
N VAL A 347 -12.98 5.15 19.31
CA VAL A 347 -13.51 4.84 17.98
C VAL A 347 -15.04 4.93 18.07
N GLY A 348 -15.70 5.33 16.99
CA GLY A 348 -17.17 5.34 16.92
C GLY A 348 -17.77 3.95 17.09
N GLU A 349 -19.02 3.89 17.54
CA GLU A 349 -19.80 2.65 17.47
C GLU A 349 -20.08 2.29 16.00
N TRP A 350 -20.29 1.00 15.73
CA TRP A 350 -20.43 0.44 14.37
C TRP A 350 -21.63 1.00 13.61
#